data_AF-A0A1B6HXL1-F1
#
_entry.id   AF-A0A1B6HXL1-F1
#
_cell.length_a   1.000
_cell.length_b   1.000
_cell.length_c   1.000
_cell.angle_alpha   90.00
_cell.angle_beta   90.00
_cell.angle_gamma   90.00
#
_symmetry.space_group_name_H-M   'P 1'
#
loop_
_entity.id
_entity.type
_entity.pdbx_description
1 polymer ?
#
loop_
_entity_poly.entity_id
_entity_poly.type
_entity_poly.pdbx_seq_one_letter_code
_entity_poly.pdbx_strand_id
1 'polypeptide(L)'
;ARLSTGEQKKRCPVDRAWLTCIYLACKICDYAVSIDMFVRSIGGDPRLMKFIILDQEIEVLYRLGFRLHISLPHRCIEEYMTQIRDQANLEKPEKLYYPINRFLGSMWFTDICLLYSPTLIALAAVMQGVSRCRENIDHFVNHNLLGCLPENKKKDVLLIVRDIRSTVIKSGSPPK
;
A
#
# COMPACT_ATOMS: atom_id res chain seq x y z
N ALA A 1 -37.68 -19.26 -34.64
CA ALA A 1 -37.22 -17.85 -34.54
C ALA A 1 -35.95 -17.80 -33.69
N ARG A 2 -34.79 -17.67 -34.34
CA ARG A 2 -33.50 -17.38 -33.70
C ARG A 2 -33.19 -15.90 -33.90
N LEU A 3 -33.18 -15.13 -32.82
CA LEU A 3 -32.49 -13.85 -32.56
C LEU A 3 -32.54 -13.74 -31.02
N SER A 4 -31.50 -13.55 -30.22
CA SER A 4 -30.08 -13.26 -30.44
C SER A 4 -29.35 -13.48 -29.12
N THR A 5 -28.32 -14.32 -29.16
CA THR A 5 -27.25 -14.46 -28.18
C THR A 5 -26.40 -13.20 -28.11
N GLY A 6 -26.03 -12.72 -26.92
CA GLY A 6 -24.98 -11.72 -26.76
C GLY A 6 -24.95 -11.09 -25.36
N GLU A 7 -23.88 -11.36 -24.60
CA GLU A 7 -23.40 -10.53 -23.49
C GLU A 7 -23.99 -10.67 -22.08
N GLN A 8 -24.55 -11.82 -21.71
CA GLN A 8 -24.22 -12.34 -20.36
C GLN A 8 -22.79 -12.86 -20.42
N LYS A 9 -21.85 -11.91 -20.48
CA LYS A 9 -20.43 -12.14 -20.31
C LYS A 9 -20.31 -12.97 -19.03
N LYS A 10 -19.89 -14.24 -19.19
CA LYS A 10 -19.16 -15.00 -18.17
C LYS A 10 -18.06 -14.07 -17.66
N ARG A 11 -18.42 -13.22 -16.70
CA ARG A 11 -17.51 -12.24 -16.11
C ARG A 11 -16.66 -13.09 -15.19
N CYS A 12 -15.36 -13.14 -15.46
CA CYS A 12 -14.45 -14.15 -14.96
C CYS A 12 -14.57 -14.24 -13.42
N PRO A 13 -14.40 -15.43 -12.81
CA PRO A 13 -14.34 -15.56 -11.34
C PRO A 13 -13.34 -14.58 -10.70
N VAL A 14 -12.31 -14.21 -11.46
CA VAL A 14 -11.23 -13.28 -11.10
C VAL A 14 -11.70 -11.82 -11.01
N ASP A 15 -12.74 -11.42 -11.76
CA ASP A 15 -13.24 -10.03 -11.81
C ASP A 15 -13.90 -9.58 -10.51
N ARG A 16 -14.17 -10.51 -9.59
CA ARG A 16 -14.81 -10.25 -8.29
C ARG A 16 -13.98 -10.68 -7.09
N ALA A 17 -12.78 -11.23 -7.32
CA ALA A 17 -11.89 -11.63 -6.23
C ALA A 17 -11.51 -10.45 -5.32
N TRP A 18 -11.42 -9.23 -5.89
CA TRP A 18 -11.17 -8.02 -5.13
C TRP A 18 -12.24 -7.75 -4.05
N LEU A 19 -13.50 -8.12 -4.29
CA LEU A 19 -14.61 -7.93 -3.35
C LEU A 19 -14.39 -8.77 -2.08
N THR A 20 -14.05 -10.04 -2.30
CA THR A 20 -13.73 -11.00 -1.24
C THR A 20 -12.47 -10.57 -0.49
N CYS A 21 -11.44 -10.09 -1.20
CA CYS A 21 -10.22 -9.56 -0.57
C CYS A 21 -10.49 -8.34 0.32
N ILE A 22 -11.34 -7.39 -0.11
CA ILE A 22 -11.70 -6.23 0.72
C ILE A 22 -12.49 -6.68 1.95
N TYR A 23 -13.47 -7.58 1.79
CA TYR A 23 -14.23 -8.08 2.93
C TYR A 23 -13.36 -8.84 3.94
N LEU A 24 -12.43 -9.67 3.46
CA LEU A 24 -11.43 -10.35 4.28
C LEU A 24 -10.53 -9.33 5.00
N ALA A 25 -10.06 -8.29 4.30
CA ALA A 25 -9.26 -7.23 4.91
C ALA A 25 -10.02 -6.51 6.04
N CYS A 26 -11.32 -6.22 5.87
CA CYS A 26 -12.14 -5.66 6.95
C CYS A 26 -12.17 -6.58 8.18
N LYS A 27 -12.33 -7.90 7.97
CA LYS A 27 -12.31 -8.88 9.07
C LYS A 27 -10.94 -8.97 9.75
N ILE A 28 -9.85 -8.92 8.98
CA ILE A 28 -8.46 -9.01 9.50
C ILE A 28 -8.07 -7.75 10.27
N CYS A 29 -8.51 -6.57 9.82
CA CYS A 29 -8.20 -5.28 10.44
C CYS A 29 -9.18 -4.90 11.57
N ASP A 30 -9.94 -5.86 12.11
CA ASP A 30 -10.95 -5.66 13.17
C ASP A 30 -11.98 -4.56 12.85
N TYR A 31 -12.29 -4.34 11.57
CA TYR A 31 -13.34 -3.43 11.16
C TYR A 31 -14.69 -4.15 11.26
N ALA A 32 -15.42 -3.88 12.35
CA ALA A 32 -16.68 -4.53 12.69
C ALA A 32 -17.84 -4.17 11.73
N VAL A 33 -17.79 -4.73 10.52
CA VAL A 33 -18.82 -4.60 9.50
C VAL A 33 -19.42 -5.97 9.18
N SER A 34 -20.74 -6.06 9.31
CA SER A 34 -21.48 -7.24 8.86
C SER A 34 -21.45 -7.35 7.33
N ILE A 35 -21.55 -8.57 6.81
CA ILE A 35 -21.63 -8.79 5.35
C ILE A 35 -22.84 -8.06 4.74
N ASP A 36 -23.93 -7.92 5.50
CA ASP A 36 -25.11 -7.13 5.13
C ASP A 36 -24.80 -5.66 4.93
N MET A 37 -24.04 -5.04 5.84
CA MET A 37 -23.65 -3.63 5.74
C MET A 37 -22.61 -3.42 4.64
N PHE A 38 -21.65 -4.35 4.51
CA PHE A 38 -20.61 -4.30 3.48
C PHE A 38 -21.20 -4.31 2.08
N VAL A 39 -22.12 -5.23 1.81
CA VAL A 39 -22.69 -5.38 0.48
C VAL A 39 -23.62 -4.21 0.11
N ARG A 40 -24.26 -3.59 1.12
CA ARG A 40 -25.06 -2.37 0.90
C ARG A 40 -24.22 -1.16 0.48
N SER A 41 -22.94 -1.08 0.85
CA SER A 41 -22.09 0.07 0.53
C SER A 41 -21.48 0.03 -0.88
N ILE A 42 -21.42 -1.14 -1.51
CA ILE A 42 -20.73 -1.34 -2.81
C ILE A 42 -21.68 -1.13 -4.00
N GLY A 43 -23.00 -1.25 -3.77
CA GLY A 43 -24.04 -1.11 -4.79
C GLY A 43 -24.14 -2.33 -5.72
N GLY A 44 -25.35 -2.68 -6.17
CA GLY A 44 -25.62 -3.89 -6.98
C GLY A 44 -26.55 -4.88 -6.26
N ASP A 45 -26.66 -6.12 -6.76
CA ASP A 45 -27.51 -7.15 -6.14
C ASP A 45 -26.87 -7.73 -4.87
N PRO A 46 -27.45 -7.46 -3.68
CA PRO A 46 -26.86 -7.89 -2.44
C PRO A 46 -26.80 -9.40 -2.26
N ARG A 47 -27.76 -10.14 -2.84
CA ARG A 47 -27.81 -11.60 -2.68
C ARG A 47 -26.65 -12.26 -3.43
N LEU A 48 -26.44 -11.83 -4.67
CA LEU A 48 -25.35 -12.32 -5.50
C LEU A 48 -23.98 -12.00 -4.90
N MET A 49 -23.78 -10.78 -4.38
CA MET A 49 -22.51 -10.39 -3.78
C MET A 49 -22.17 -11.18 -2.52
N LYS A 50 -23.14 -11.39 -1.63
CA LYS A 50 -22.95 -12.25 -0.46
C LYS A 50 -22.55 -13.67 -0.86
N PHE A 51 -23.25 -14.24 -1.84
CA PHE A 51 -22.95 -15.57 -2.34
C PHE A 51 -21.50 -15.67 -2.83
N ILE A 52 -21.04 -14.71 -3.63
CA ILE A 52 -19.66 -14.69 -4.16
C ILE A 52 -18.62 -14.56 -3.05
N ILE A 53 -18.84 -13.65 -2.10
CA ILE A 53 -17.91 -13.45 -0.98
C ILE A 53 -17.76 -14.75 -0.19
N LEU A 54 -18.87 -15.38 0.16
CA LEU A 54 -18.87 -16.60 0.98
C LEU A 54 -18.31 -17.81 0.22
N ASP A 55 -18.63 -17.95 -1.06
CA ASP A 55 -18.13 -19.03 -1.93
C ASP A 55 -16.61 -18.95 -2.14
N GLN A 56 -16.09 -17.73 -2.34
CA GLN A 56 -14.67 -17.51 -2.62
C GLN A 56 -13.80 -17.38 -1.37
N GLU A 57 -14.38 -17.20 -0.18
CA GLU A 57 -13.65 -16.87 1.04
C GLU A 57 -12.51 -17.87 1.33
N ILE A 58 -12.85 -19.16 1.36
CA ILE A 58 -11.90 -20.22 1.69
C ILE A 58 -10.84 -20.39 0.60
N GLU A 59 -11.22 -20.25 -0.68
CA GLU A 59 -10.29 -20.33 -1.80
C GLU A 59 -9.23 -19.20 -1.75
N VAL A 60 -9.64 -17.98 -1.41
CA VAL A 60 -8.70 -16.86 -1.24
C VAL A 60 -7.75 -17.11 -0.07
N LEU A 61 -8.27 -17.59 1.07
CA LEU A 61 -7.44 -17.94 2.24
C LEU A 61 -6.41 -19.03 1.91
N TYR A 62 -6.82 -20.06 1.16
CA TYR A 62 -5.94 -21.14 0.72
C TYR A 62 -4.83 -20.64 -0.20
N ARG A 63 -5.16 -19.79 -1.17
CA ARG A 63 -4.17 -19.18 -2.10
C ARG A 63 -3.18 -18.26 -1.40
N LEU A 64 -3.60 -17.59 -0.33
CA LEU A 64 -2.69 -16.78 0.52
C LEU A 64 -1.85 -17.64 1.47
N GLY A 65 -2.06 -18.96 1.51
CA GLY A 65 -1.40 -19.85 2.46
C GLY A 65 -1.70 -19.50 3.91
N PHE A 66 -2.89 -18.94 4.19
CA PHE A 66 -3.31 -18.44 5.50
C PHE A 66 -2.38 -17.34 6.09
N ARG A 67 -1.56 -16.69 5.26
CA ARG A 67 -0.69 -15.58 5.67
C ARG A 67 -1.46 -14.26 5.57
N LEU A 68 -2.21 -13.95 6.61
CA LEU A 68 -3.10 -12.77 6.65
C LEU A 68 -2.44 -11.51 7.23
N HIS A 69 -1.28 -11.65 7.86
CA HIS A 69 -0.55 -10.52 8.41
C HIS A 69 0.16 -9.73 7.29
N ILE A 70 -0.38 -8.55 6.98
CA ILE A 70 0.17 -7.63 5.99
C ILE A 70 0.83 -6.46 6.73
N SER A 71 2.15 -6.34 6.59
CA SER A 71 2.89 -5.20 7.14
C SER A 71 2.81 -4.01 6.20
N LEU A 72 2.11 -2.96 6.63
CA LEU A 72 1.88 -1.77 5.84
C LEU A 72 2.93 -0.68 6.16
N PRO A 73 3.34 0.13 5.17
CA PRO A 73 4.40 1.14 5.36
C PRO A 73 4.01 2.29 6.29
N HIS A 74 2.71 2.52 6.54
CA HIS A 74 2.23 3.63 7.38
C HIS A 74 2.82 3.60 8.80
N ARG A 75 2.95 2.40 9.38
CA ARG A 75 3.50 2.24 10.74
C ARG A 75 4.96 2.67 10.79
N CYS A 76 5.77 2.21 9.83
CA CYS A 76 7.17 2.59 9.73
C CYS A 76 7.34 4.10 9.45
N ILE A 77 6.41 4.71 8.71
CA ILE A 77 6.44 6.16 8.46
C ILE A 77 6.23 6.93 9.75
N GLU A 78 5.24 6.57 10.59
CA GLU A 78 5.05 7.26 11.88
C GLU A 78 6.29 7.12 12.78
N GLU A 79 6.92 5.94 12.80
CA GLU A 79 8.18 5.72 13.53
C GLU A 79 9.30 6.64 13.01
N TYR A 80 9.44 6.78 11.69
CA TYR A 80 10.41 7.72 11.11
C TYR A 80 10.06 9.18 11.38
N MET A 81 8.79 9.55 11.31
CA MET A 81 8.33 10.92 11.56
C MET A 81 8.57 11.34 13.01
N THR A 82 8.39 10.44 13.98
CA THR A 82 8.76 10.68 15.39
C THR A 82 10.26 10.89 15.54
N GLN A 83 11.09 10.01 14.97
CA GLN A 83 12.54 10.17 15.05
C GLN A 83 13.03 11.46 14.38
N ILE A 84 12.43 11.84 13.25
CA ILE A 84 12.73 13.11 12.57
C ILE A 84 12.35 14.30 13.44
N ARG A 85 11.21 14.24 14.14
CA ARG A 85 10.78 15.31 15.06
C ARG A 85 11.76 15.47 16.23
N ASP A 86 12.26 14.36 16.75
CA ASP A 86 13.13 14.37 17.94
C ASP A 86 14.60 14.64 17.62
N GLN A 87 15.07 14.24 16.43
CA GLN A 87 16.51 14.20 16.09
C GLN A 87 16.89 14.98 14.84
N ALA A 88 15.96 15.30 13.95
CA ALA A 88 16.26 16.14 12.78
C ALA A 88 15.88 17.58 13.11
N ASN A 89 16.85 18.50 12.96
CA ASN A 89 16.65 19.94 13.17
C ASN A 89 15.80 20.56 12.04
N LEU A 90 14.54 20.13 11.91
CA LEU A 90 13.57 20.63 10.95
C LEU A 90 12.58 21.56 11.65
N GLU A 91 12.32 22.74 11.07
CA GLU A 91 11.40 23.71 11.67
C GLU A 91 9.95 23.20 11.73
N LYS A 92 9.49 22.49 10.70
CA LYS A 92 8.08 22.03 10.56
C LYS A 92 7.99 20.65 9.93
N PRO A 93 8.30 19.57 10.68
CA PRO A 93 8.25 18.20 10.17
C PRO A 93 6.87 17.79 9.66
N GLU A 94 5.79 18.40 10.17
CA GLU A 94 4.41 18.09 9.75
C GLU A 94 4.15 18.35 8.26
N LYS A 95 4.91 19.24 7.63
CA LYS A 95 4.78 19.51 6.19
C LYS A 95 5.11 18.30 5.33
N LEU A 96 5.88 17.34 5.87
CA LEU A 96 6.28 16.11 5.16
C LEU A 96 5.11 15.14 4.97
N TYR A 97 4.08 15.17 5.81
CA TYR A 97 2.95 14.24 5.71
C TYR A 97 2.21 14.36 4.37
N TYR A 98 2.03 15.58 3.85
CA TYR A 98 1.34 15.78 2.57
C TYR A 98 2.06 15.12 1.38
N PRO A 99 3.36 15.40 1.10
CA PRO A 99 4.06 14.74 0.01
C PRO A 99 4.28 13.24 0.25
N ILE A 100 4.42 12.80 1.50
CA ILE A 100 4.49 11.37 1.85
C ILE A 100 3.18 10.65 1.49
N ASN A 101 2.03 11.17 1.93
CA ASN A 101 0.73 10.59 1.63
C ASN A 101 0.45 10.58 0.12
N ARG A 102 0.85 11.64 -0.59
CA ARG A 102 0.78 11.67 -2.05
C ARG A 102 1.62 10.58 -2.71
N PHE A 103 2.83 10.34 -2.21
CA PHE A 103 3.70 9.26 -2.69
C PHE A 103 3.09 7.87 -2.43
N LEU A 104 2.57 7.64 -1.21
CA LEU A 104 1.88 6.39 -0.87
C LEU A 104 0.65 6.16 -1.75
N GLY A 105 -0.11 7.22 -2.05
CA GLY A 105 -1.24 7.15 -2.97
C GLY A 105 -0.85 6.62 -4.35
N SER A 106 0.27 7.09 -4.90
CA SER A 106 0.81 6.59 -6.18
C SER A 106 1.39 5.17 -6.07
N MET A 107 1.97 4.81 -4.92
CA MET A 107 2.59 3.51 -4.69
C MET A 107 1.58 2.36 -4.80
N TRP A 108 0.33 2.55 -4.36
CA TRP A 108 -0.72 1.51 -4.46
C TRP A 108 -1.06 1.07 -5.89
N PHE A 109 -0.67 1.85 -6.90
CA PHE A 109 -0.84 1.53 -8.32
C PHE A 109 0.41 0.86 -8.93
N THR A 110 1.30 0.33 -8.09
CA THR A 110 2.55 -0.33 -8.50
C THR A 110 2.75 -1.64 -7.73
N ASP A 111 3.63 -2.51 -8.24
CA ASP A 111 3.96 -3.79 -7.59
C ASP A 111 4.96 -3.65 -6.42
N ILE A 112 5.31 -2.43 -6.01
CA ILE A 112 6.36 -2.17 -5.03
C ILE A 112 6.08 -2.82 -3.67
N CYS A 113 4.81 -2.88 -3.25
CA CYS A 113 4.42 -3.55 -2.00
C CYS A 113 4.70 -5.07 -2.00
N LEU A 114 4.84 -5.67 -3.18
CA LEU A 114 5.16 -7.10 -3.34
C LEU A 114 6.67 -7.33 -3.48
N LEU A 115 7.41 -6.32 -3.97
CA LEU A 115 8.84 -6.43 -4.29
C LEU A 115 9.74 -6.04 -3.11
N TYR A 116 9.32 -5.09 -2.27
CA TYR A 116 10.17 -4.46 -1.28
C TYR A 116 9.58 -4.49 0.13
N SER A 117 10.45 -4.49 1.15
CA SER A 117 10.05 -4.42 2.55
C SER A 117 9.36 -3.07 2.87
N PRO A 118 8.30 -3.06 3.71
CA PRO A 118 7.59 -1.84 4.09
C PRO A 118 8.49 -0.78 4.73
N THR A 119 9.57 -1.17 5.42
CA THR A 119 10.56 -0.25 5.99
C THR A 119 11.32 0.53 4.90
N LEU A 120 11.72 -0.14 3.82
CA LEU A 120 12.41 0.50 2.69
C LEU A 120 11.45 1.40 1.89
N ILE A 121 10.21 0.97 1.75
CA ILE A 121 9.14 1.76 1.13
C ILE A 121 8.86 3.03 1.95
N ALA A 122 8.79 2.90 3.28
CA ALA A 122 8.61 4.02 4.20
C ALA A 122 9.78 5.02 4.11
N LEU A 123 11.03 4.53 4.10
CA LEU A 123 12.20 5.38 3.92
C LEU A 123 12.18 6.11 2.57
N ALA A 124 11.81 5.41 1.49
CA ALA A 124 11.64 6.01 0.17
C ALA A 124 10.58 7.12 0.15
N ALA A 125 9.44 6.91 0.83
CA ALA A 125 8.37 7.90 0.95
C ALA A 125 8.84 9.14 1.72
N VAL A 126 9.51 8.95 2.87
CA VAL A 126 10.04 10.04 3.71
C VAL A 126 11.11 10.84 2.95
N MET A 127 12.08 10.17 2.32
CA MET A 127 13.10 10.84 1.51
C MET A 127 12.49 11.62 0.34
N GLN A 128 11.42 11.09 -0.25
CA GLN A 128 10.67 11.81 -1.29
C GLN A 128 9.95 13.04 -0.73
N GLY A 129 9.37 12.94 0.47
CA GLY A 129 8.75 14.05 1.18
C GLY A 129 9.75 15.18 1.46
N VAL A 130 10.89 14.84 2.04
CA VAL A 130 11.97 15.78 2.34
C VAL A 130 12.48 16.47 1.08
N SER A 131 12.72 15.71 0.01
CA SER A 131 13.15 16.24 -1.28
C SER A 131 12.14 17.22 -1.88
N ARG A 132 10.82 17.00 -1.68
CA ARG A 132 9.76 17.92 -2.13
C ARG A 132 9.68 19.19 -1.28
N CYS A 133 9.94 19.09 0.01
CA CYS A 133 9.99 20.22 0.94
C CYS A 133 11.31 21.01 0.88
N ARG A 134 12.30 20.55 0.10
CA ARG A 134 13.65 21.12 0.00
C ARG A 134 14.39 21.15 1.35
N GLU A 135 14.07 20.20 2.21
CA GLU A 135 14.77 19.99 3.48
C GLU A 135 15.90 18.97 3.28
N ASN A 136 16.82 18.84 4.24
CA ASN A 136 17.90 17.85 4.18
C ASN A 136 17.90 17.01 5.47
N ILE A 137 17.79 15.68 5.32
CA ILE A 137 17.88 14.71 6.41
C ILE A 137 19.04 13.71 6.23
N ASP A 138 19.99 14.00 5.34
CA ASP A 138 21.07 13.06 4.97
C ASP A 138 21.95 12.71 6.17
N HIS A 139 22.18 13.68 7.06
CA HIS A 139 22.91 13.42 8.31
C HIS A 139 22.16 12.41 9.18
N PHE A 140 20.85 12.59 9.38
CA PHE A 140 20.00 11.66 10.14
C PHE A 140 19.98 10.26 9.51
N VAL A 141 19.85 10.16 8.19
CA VAL A 141 19.83 8.86 7.49
C VAL A 141 21.18 8.15 7.63
N ASN A 142 22.29 8.82 7.39
CA ASN A 142 23.61 8.18 7.38
C ASN A 142 24.16 7.86 8.78
N HIS A 143 23.85 8.69 9.78
CA HIS A 143 24.38 8.54 11.13
C HIS A 143 23.42 7.85 12.11
N ASN A 144 22.11 8.14 12.07
CA ASN A 144 21.17 7.57 13.05
C ASN A 144 20.53 6.29 12.52
N LEU A 145 20.01 6.32 11.29
CA LEU A 145 19.32 5.17 10.70
C LEU A 145 20.28 4.09 10.19
N LEU A 146 21.34 4.50 9.49
CA LEU A 146 22.29 3.59 8.85
C LEU A 146 23.62 3.51 9.60
N GLY A 147 23.80 4.21 10.72
CA GLY A 147 25.10 4.34 11.40
C GLY A 147 25.78 3.01 11.76
N CYS A 148 24.98 1.97 12.02
CA CYS A 148 25.48 0.63 12.35
C CYS A 148 25.83 -0.23 11.12
N LEU A 149 25.52 0.21 9.90
CA LEU A 149 25.79 -0.56 8.68
C LEU A 149 27.18 -0.22 8.10
N PRO A 150 27.87 -1.20 7.50
CA PRO A 150 29.06 -0.92 6.71
C PRO A 150 28.71 -0.13 5.44
N GLU A 151 29.62 0.74 5.00
CA GLU A 151 29.40 1.69 3.89
C GLU A 151 28.89 1.04 2.59
N ASN A 152 29.33 -0.18 2.28
CA ASN A 152 28.84 -0.90 1.09
C ASN A 152 27.34 -1.18 1.16
N LYS A 153 26.85 -1.65 2.33
CA LYS A 153 25.42 -1.93 2.53
C LYS A 153 24.59 -0.66 2.57
N LYS A 154 25.15 0.47 3.05
CA LYS A 154 24.48 1.77 2.99
C LYS A 154 24.18 2.16 1.55
N LYS A 155 25.16 2.01 0.66
CA LYS A 155 25.00 2.31 -0.77
C LYS A 155 23.94 1.43 -1.41
N ASP A 156 23.93 0.13 -1.11
CA ASP A 156 22.92 -0.80 -1.64
C ASP A 156 21.50 -0.39 -1.23
N VAL A 157 21.29 -0.05 0.05
CA VAL A 157 20.00 0.42 0.55
C VAL A 157 19.56 1.71 -0.15
N LEU A 158 20.47 2.68 -0.30
CA LEU A 158 20.18 3.94 -0.98
C LEU A 158 19.85 3.74 -2.46
N LEU A 159 20.51 2.78 -3.13
CA LEU A 159 20.19 2.41 -4.51
C LEU A 159 18.79 1.81 -4.63
N ILE A 160 18.40 0.90 -3.73
CA ILE A 160 17.05 0.32 -3.67
C ILE A 160 16.01 1.41 -3.43
N VAL A 161 16.25 2.31 -2.46
CA VAL A 161 15.34 3.42 -2.18
C VAL A 161 15.19 4.34 -3.39
N ARG A 162 16.28 4.61 -4.11
CA ARG A 162 16.23 5.40 -5.34
C ARG A 162 15.41 4.69 -6.43
N ASP A 163 15.55 3.37 -6.56
CA ASP A 163 14.77 2.58 -7.51
C ASP A 163 13.27 2.64 -7.20
N ILE A 164 12.88 2.37 -5.95
CA ILE A 164 11.50 2.49 -5.44
C ILE A 164 10.92 3.87 -5.80
N ARG A 165 11.64 4.95 -5.47
CA ARG A 165 11.21 6.31 -5.77
C ARG A 165 11.01 6.52 -7.27
N SER A 166 11.95 6.06 -8.09
CA SER A 166 11.88 6.24 -9.53
C SER A 166 10.66 5.51 -10.14
N THR A 167 10.34 4.32 -9.64
CA THR A 167 9.23 3.50 -10.12
C THR A 167 7.87 4.12 -9.74
N VAL A 168 7.69 4.57 -8.49
CA VAL A 168 6.45 5.24 -8.05
C VAL A 168 6.24 6.58 -8.78
N ILE A 169 7.31 7.31 -9.08
CA ILE A 169 7.20 8.60 -9.77
C ILE A 169 6.83 8.39 -11.25
N LYS A 170 7.41 7.38 -11.91
CA LYS A 170 7.15 7.06 -13.32
C LYS A 170 5.72 6.58 -13.56
N SER A 171 5.11 5.86 -12.60
CA SER A 171 3.71 5.42 -12.70
C SER A 171 2.69 6.55 -12.48
N GLY A 172 3.15 7.78 -12.24
CA GLY A 172 2.36 8.88 -11.71
C GLY A 172 1.22 9.41 -12.60
N SER A 173 0.05 8.76 -12.52
CA SER A 173 -1.24 9.35 -12.13
C SER A 173 -2.27 8.22 -12.01
N PRO A 174 -3.28 8.30 -11.11
CA PRO A 174 -4.40 7.38 -11.17
C PRO A 174 -5.00 7.43 -12.58
N PRO A 175 -5.34 6.28 -13.22
CA PRO A 175 -6.06 6.32 -14.47
C PRO A 175 -7.32 7.18 -14.29
N LYS A 176 -7.47 8.19 -15.16
CA LYS A 176 -8.62 9.11 -15.16
C LYS A 176 -9.92 8.35 -15.44
#